data_AF-A0ABD5XYB8-F1
#
_entry.id   AF-A0ABD5XYB8-F1
#
_cell.length_a   1.000
_cell.length_b   1.000
_cell.length_c   1.000
_cell.angle_alpha   90.00
_cell.angle_beta   90.00
_cell.angle_gamma   90.00
#
_symmetry.space_group_name_H-M   'P 1'
#
loop_
_entity.id
_entity.type
_entity.pdbx_description
1 polymer ?
#
loop_
_entity_poly.entity_id
_entity_poly.type
_entity_poly.pdbx_seq_one_letter_code
_entity_poly.pdbx_strand_id
1 'polypeptide(L)'
;MDRDSLTRPLVARLCVLALIVVLLVPSGVSALTHEPIELQRGTIDEPANGTTVIAVQGFKGRGQNSSKKPARLVGVGPEGDLKWHYEPKDDVTWFYDVDPLDDGTLLVTGVTRDGTTVFKYDPATNSRVWTERLDAHDTHDVDLINGDELLVANMRNYNETTGVNDDRLYVYNRTTESVVWEYRFERIYDRGDGGDYTGDWTHVNDVDKIGEGRYLASPRNMDEVVVINRSTKDVELSLGSPDDHSVMYEQHNPQYLESESGVPTILVADSENDRVVEYELRNGSGRNATWERTWNLGVDGNLNWPRDADRLPSGNTLVTDSLNHRVMEVTPEGEVVWEYYAPWGTYEAERVQLGDEPGGPTIADQNATGAYGLNGSAALTPGATERATFAAWLRDTFAGTPISGPVDAFAERWAHVAPWVRPVWMDPWAFVAFIGAAALTVGWAGGEAVYHRRWIRDRLRAGYDRLRSSGDSSSRADSDD
;
A
#
# COMPACT_ATOMS: atom_id res chain seq x y z
N MET A 1 -42.49 47.41 -15.93
CA MET A 1 -42.05 45.99 -15.90
C MET A 1 -40.87 45.90 -16.85
N ASP A 2 -39.68 46.31 -16.39
CA ASP A 2 -38.44 46.07 -17.13
C ASP A 2 -38.04 44.62 -16.87
N ARG A 3 -37.86 43.85 -17.95
CA ARG A 3 -37.32 42.50 -17.87
C ARG A 3 -35.86 42.61 -17.44
N ASP A 4 -35.55 42.06 -16.28
CA ASP A 4 -34.19 41.83 -15.78
C ASP A 4 -33.30 41.21 -16.87
N SER A 5 -32.58 42.03 -17.62
CA SER A 5 -31.56 41.53 -18.54
C SER A 5 -30.34 41.14 -17.71
N LEU A 6 -30.09 39.84 -17.58
CA LEU A 6 -28.90 39.31 -16.92
C LEU A 6 -27.65 39.96 -17.52
N THR A 7 -26.87 40.66 -16.69
CA THR A 7 -25.61 41.27 -17.13
C THR A 7 -24.60 40.18 -17.47
N ARG A 8 -23.70 40.40 -18.44
CA ARG A 8 -22.65 39.42 -18.81
C ARG A 8 -21.85 38.89 -17.60
N PRO A 9 -21.47 39.71 -16.60
CA PRO A 9 -20.81 39.21 -15.39
C PRO A 9 -21.71 38.33 -14.52
N LEU A 10 -23.01 38.64 -14.44
CA LEU A 10 -23.97 37.80 -13.72
C LEU A 10 -24.17 36.45 -14.42
N VAL A 11 -24.28 36.44 -15.75
CA VAL A 11 -24.33 35.20 -16.53
C VAL A 11 -23.08 34.36 -16.30
N ALA A 12 -21.87 34.95 -16.35
CA ALA A 12 -20.63 34.23 -16.09
C ALA A 12 -20.58 33.60 -14.68
N ARG A 13 -21.00 34.34 -13.64
CA ARG A 13 -21.10 33.82 -12.27
C ARG A 13 -22.08 32.66 -12.16
N LEU A 14 -23.25 32.78 -12.79
CA LEU A 14 -24.25 31.71 -12.80
C LEU A 14 -23.73 30.48 -13.55
N CYS A 15 -23.00 30.64 -14.65
CA CYS A 15 -22.37 29.53 -15.36
C CYS A 15 -21.31 28.82 -14.51
N VAL A 16 -20.45 29.57 -13.81
CA VAL A 16 -19.43 28.98 -12.93
C VAL A 16 -20.08 28.26 -11.75
N LEU A 17 -21.09 28.86 -11.14
CA LEU A 17 -21.86 28.23 -10.07
C LEU A 17 -22.54 26.95 -10.56
N ALA A 18 -23.17 26.98 -11.74
CA ALA A 18 -23.79 25.81 -12.34
C ALA A 18 -22.77 24.69 -12.60
N LEU A 19 -21.58 25.04 -13.10
CA LEU A 19 -20.50 24.07 -13.31
C LEU A 19 -20.01 23.45 -11.99
N ILE A 20 -19.84 24.26 -10.95
CA ILE A 20 -19.49 23.76 -9.61
C ILE A 20 -20.55 22.79 -9.11
N VAL A 21 -21.84 23.13 -9.24
CA VAL A 21 -22.94 22.26 -8.83
C VAL A 21 -22.91 20.95 -9.61
N VAL A 22 -22.75 21.00 -10.94
CA VAL A 22 -22.65 19.79 -11.79
C VAL A 22 -21.49 18.89 -11.36
N LEU A 23 -20.32 19.47 -11.05
CA LEU A 23 -19.15 18.73 -10.58
C LEU A 23 -19.35 18.10 -9.18
N LEU A 24 -20.23 18.66 -8.35
CA LEU A 24 -20.55 18.14 -7.02
C LEU A 24 -21.70 17.10 -7.02
N VAL A 25 -22.47 16.99 -8.11
CA VAL A 25 -23.56 15.99 -8.22
C VAL A 25 -23.04 14.56 -7.98
N PRO A 26 -21.93 14.09 -8.61
CA PRO A 26 -21.41 12.75 -8.37
C PRO A 26 -21.07 12.49 -6.88
N SER A 27 -20.50 13.48 -6.18
CA SER A 27 -20.21 13.35 -4.75
C SER A 27 -21.49 13.22 -3.92
N GLY A 28 -22.55 13.96 -4.28
CA GLY A 28 -23.86 13.84 -3.65
C GLY A 28 -24.53 12.50 -3.90
N VAL A 29 -24.43 11.97 -5.13
CA VAL A 29 -24.93 10.63 -5.48
C VAL A 29 -24.17 9.58 -4.67
N SER A 30 -22.84 9.62 -4.69
CA SER A 30 -21.99 8.69 -3.96
C SER A 30 -22.31 8.68 -2.46
N ALA A 31 -22.56 9.84 -1.85
CA ALA A 31 -22.96 9.93 -0.44
C ALA A 31 -24.34 9.29 -0.15
N LEU A 32 -25.25 9.29 -1.13
CA LEU A 32 -26.60 8.72 -0.99
C LEU A 32 -26.65 7.23 -1.31
N THR A 33 -25.74 6.73 -2.15
CA THR A 33 -25.69 5.34 -2.62
C THR A 33 -24.55 4.54 -2.00
N HIS A 34 -23.83 5.09 -1.03
CA HIS A 34 -22.69 4.42 -0.43
C HIS A 34 -23.14 3.19 0.39
N GLU A 35 -22.74 2.03 -0.08
CA GLU A 35 -22.69 0.81 0.71
C GLU A 35 -21.22 0.55 1.07
N PRO A 36 -20.86 0.54 2.37
CA PRO A 36 -19.49 0.29 2.77
C PRO A 36 -19.12 -1.15 2.43
N ILE A 37 -17.94 -1.32 1.85
CA ILE A 37 -17.38 -2.65 1.68
C ILE A 37 -16.91 -3.10 3.05
N GLU A 38 -17.48 -4.20 3.50
CA GLU A 38 -17.08 -4.90 4.70
C GLU A 38 -16.38 -6.20 4.30
N LEU A 39 -16.02 -6.99 5.30
CA LEU A 39 -15.54 -8.35 5.09
C LEU A 39 -16.61 -9.14 4.34
N GLN A 40 -16.33 -9.54 3.09
CA GLN A 40 -17.29 -10.28 2.27
C GLN A 40 -16.60 -11.09 1.18
N ARG A 41 -17.22 -12.21 0.82
CA ARG A 41 -16.78 -13.04 -0.32
C ARG A 41 -17.01 -12.33 -1.65
N GLY A 42 -16.08 -12.53 -2.58
CA GLY A 42 -16.21 -12.23 -4.00
C GLY A 42 -16.54 -13.48 -4.80
N THR A 43 -15.84 -13.66 -5.92
CA THR A 43 -15.86 -14.89 -6.73
C THR A 43 -15.37 -16.10 -5.93
N ILE A 44 -16.07 -17.22 -6.02
CA ILE A 44 -15.68 -18.51 -5.43
C ILE A 44 -16.08 -19.58 -6.45
N ASP A 45 -15.26 -19.75 -7.48
CA ASP A 45 -15.44 -20.78 -8.51
C ASP A 45 -14.74 -22.08 -8.10
N GLU A 46 -13.59 -21.95 -7.45
CA GLU A 46 -12.87 -23.04 -6.80
C GLU A 46 -12.74 -22.74 -5.30
N PRO A 47 -13.26 -23.61 -4.40
CA PRO A 47 -13.06 -23.44 -2.97
C PRO A 47 -11.58 -23.48 -2.62
N ALA A 48 -11.15 -22.56 -1.77
CA ALA A 48 -9.77 -22.54 -1.32
C ALA A 48 -9.38 -23.82 -0.60
N ASN A 49 -8.10 -24.21 -0.72
CA ASN A 49 -7.56 -25.33 0.04
C ASN A 49 -7.30 -24.94 1.50
N GLY A 50 -8.37 -24.88 2.28
CA GLY A 50 -8.33 -24.60 3.72
C GLY A 50 -8.67 -23.16 4.09
N THR A 51 -8.01 -22.63 5.11
CA THR A 51 -8.28 -21.30 5.68
C THR A 51 -7.25 -20.31 5.15
N THR A 52 -7.72 -19.20 4.57
CA THR A 52 -6.90 -18.03 4.32
C THR A 52 -6.81 -17.21 5.59
N VAL A 53 -5.61 -16.81 5.99
CA VAL A 53 -5.41 -15.71 6.94
C VAL A 53 -5.01 -14.47 6.19
N ILE A 54 -5.47 -13.32 6.67
CA ILE A 54 -5.28 -12.04 5.97
C ILE A 54 -4.89 -10.99 6.98
N ALA A 55 -3.73 -10.37 6.80
CA ALA A 55 -3.30 -9.19 7.52
C ALA A 55 -3.85 -7.93 6.84
N VAL A 56 -4.58 -7.12 7.61
CA VAL A 56 -5.14 -5.86 7.13
C VAL A 56 -4.48 -4.72 7.90
N GLN A 57 -3.73 -3.89 7.17
CA GLN A 57 -3.04 -2.72 7.71
C GLN A 57 -4.04 -1.71 8.30
N GLY A 58 -5.18 -1.50 7.65
CA GLY A 58 -6.07 -0.40 7.96
C GLY A 58 -5.49 0.96 7.54
N PHE A 59 -6.18 2.05 7.87
CA PHE A 59 -5.70 3.40 7.60
C PHE A 59 -5.89 4.30 8.82
N LYS A 60 -4.82 4.99 9.23
CA LYS A 60 -4.86 5.92 10.36
C LYS A 60 -4.42 7.32 9.94
N GLY A 61 -5.31 8.31 10.11
CA GLY A 61 -4.94 9.73 10.08
C GLY A 61 -4.44 10.20 11.45
N ARG A 62 -3.67 11.29 11.50
CA ARG A 62 -3.02 11.85 12.70
C ARG A 62 -3.86 11.72 13.99
N GLY A 63 -3.53 10.72 14.81
CA GLY A 63 -3.81 10.70 16.25
C GLY A 63 -5.06 9.97 16.76
N GLN A 64 -5.84 9.24 15.95
CA GLN A 64 -6.95 8.41 16.45
C GLN A 64 -7.07 7.10 15.67
N ASN A 65 -7.43 5.99 16.34
CA ASN A 65 -7.93 4.80 15.64
C ASN A 65 -9.17 5.25 14.87
N SER A 66 -9.05 5.33 13.54
CA SER A 66 -10.21 5.59 12.70
C SER A 66 -11.05 4.31 12.74
N SER A 67 -12.12 4.30 13.52
CA SER A 67 -13.11 3.22 13.52
C SER A 67 -13.71 2.95 12.12
N LYS A 68 -13.44 3.81 11.14
CA LYS A 68 -13.91 3.69 9.76
C LYS A 68 -12.96 2.90 8.85
N LYS A 69 -11.69 2.76 9.21
CA LYS A 69 -10.67 2.07 8.40
C LYS A 69 -9.76 1.19 9.29
N PRO A 70 -10.32 0.20 10.01
CA PRO A 70 -9.59 -0.55 11.03
C PRO A 70 -8.51 -1.46 10.45
N ALA A 71 -7.42 -1.63 11.20
CA ALA A 71 -6.52 -2.77 11.05
C ALA A 71 -7.19 -4.01 11.64
N ARG A 72 -6.90 -5.20 11.11
CA ARG A 72 -7.42 -6.47 11.62
C ARG A 72 -6.66 -7.66 11.04
N LEU A 73 -6.73 -8.80 11.73
CA LEU A 73 -6.47 -10.10 11.13
C LEU A 73 -7.80 -10.76 10.82
N VAL A 74 -7.87 -11.49 9.72
CA VAL A 74 -9.10 -12.16 9.26
C VAL A 74 -8.80 -13.60 8.90
N GLY A 75 -9.59 -14.54 9.42
CA GLY A 75 -9.58 -15.93 9.00
C GLY A 75 -10.79 -16.25 8.13
N VAL A 76 -10.57 -16.71 6.91
CA VAL A 76 -11.59 -16.97 5.89
C VAL A 76 -11.59 -18.44 5.49
N GLY A 77 -12.75 -19.07 5.48
CA GLY A 77 -12.89 -20.47 5.06
C GLY A 77 -12.83 -20.68 3.54
N PRO A 78 -12.81 -21.95 3.11
CA PRO A 78 -12.76 -22.34 1.69
C PRO A 78 -13.79 -21.63 0.80
N GLU A 79 -15.00 -21.48 1.32
CA GLU A 79 -16.17 -20.95 0.59
C GLU A 79 -16.37 -19.43 0.78
N GLY A 80 -15.34 -18.74 1.28
CA GLY A 80 -15.39 -17.30 1.58
C GLY A 80 -16.18 -16.96 2.84
N ASP A 81 -16.39 -17.91 3.75
CA ASP A 81 -17.09 -17.67 5.00
C ASP A 81 -16.13 -17.17 6.10
N LEU A 82 -16.47 -16.04 6.73
CA LEU A 82 -15.67 -15.48 7.82
C LEU A 82 -15.68 -16.42 9.03
N LYS A 83 -14.50 -16.96 9.38
CA LYS A 83 -14.34 -17.86 10.54
C LYS A 83 -14.10 -17.08 11.82
N TRP A 84 -13.20 -16.11 11.76
CA TRP A 84 -12.82 -15.27 12.89
C TRP A 84 -12.21 -13.97 12.38
N HIS A 85 -12.18 -12.96 13.25
CA HIS A 85 -11.37 -11.77 13.04
C HIS A 85 -10.77 -11.36 14.39
N TYR A 86 -9.61 -10.71 14.32
CA TYR A 86 -8.89 -10.20 15.48
C TYR A 86 -8.64 -8.70 15.29
N GLU A 87 -9.12 -7.91 16.23
CA GLU A 87 -8.85 -6.47 16.26
C GLU A 87 -7.55 -6.17 17.00
N PRO A 88 -6.80 -5.12 16.59
CA PRO A 88 -5.60 -4.70 17.28
C PRO A 88 -5.92 -4.32 18.73
N LYS A 89 -5.06 -4.76 19.65
CA LYS A 89 -5.03 -4.26 21.03
C LYS A 89 -4.28 -2.91 21.07
N ASP A 90 -4.25 -2.26 22.23
CA ASP A 90 -3.60 -0.94 22.43
C ASP A 90 -2.13 -0.88 22.00
N ASP A 91 -1.52 -2.05 21.86
CA ASP A 91 -0.11 -2.27 21.64
C ASP A 91 0.23 -2.58 20.17
N VAL A 92 -0.77 -2.51 19.28
CA VAL A 92 -0.65 -2.63 17.81
C VAL A 92 -1.56 -1.59 17.16
N THR A 93 -1.09 -0.99 16.08
CA THR A 93 -1.85 -0.05 15.25
C THR A 93 -2.09 -0.59 13.84
N TRP A 94 -1.10 -1.25 13.26
CA TRP A 94 -1.18 -1.85 11.93
C TRP A 94 -0.70 -3.31 11.99
N PHE A 95 -1.29 -4.17 11.17
CA PHE A 95 -0.77 -5.52 10.88
C PHE A 95 -0.16 -5.51 9.49
N TYR A 96 1.02 -6.08 9.35
CA TYR A 96 1.74 -6.16 8.09
C TYR A 96 1.85 -7.63 7.67
N ASP A 97 2.59 -8.45 8.43
CA ASP A 97 2.76 -9.88 8.15
C ASP A 97 1.91 -10.81 9.07
N VAL A 98 1.55 -11.99 8.54
CA VAL A 98 0.94 -13.11 9.26
C VAL A 98 1.37 -14.51 8.78
N ASP A 99 2.45 -15.05 9.33
CA ASP A 99 2.90 -16.42 9.01
C ASP A 99 2.14 -17.55 9.73
N PRO A 100 1.65 -18.58 9.01
CA PRO A 100 1.19 -19.82 9.62
C PRO A 100 2.33 -20.67 10.20
N LEU A 101 2.17 -21.15 11.43
CA LEU A 101 3.10 -22.08 12.08
C LEU A 101 2.58 -23.52 12.08
N ASP A 102 3.49 -24.50 12.13
CA ASP A 102 3.21 -25.95 12.10
C ASP A 102 2.17 -26.44 13.13
N ASP A 103 2.02 -25.74 14.26
CA ASP A 103 1.07 -26.07 15.32
C ASP A 103 -0.32 -25.43 15.15
N GLY A 104 -0.57 -24.77 14.01
CA GLY A 104 -1.83 -24.13 13.66
C GLY A 104 -2.04 -22.75 14.31
N THR A 105 -1.02 -22.23 14.97
CA THR A 105 -0.98 -20.83 15.42
C THR A 105 -0.36 -19.96 14.33
N LEU A 106 -0.41 -18.64 14.51
CA LEU A 106 0.13 -17.66 13.58
C LEU A 106 1.24 -16.86 14.26
N LEU A 107 2.34 -16.61 13.57
CA LEU A 107 3.20 -15.48 13.86
C LEU A 107 2.51 -14.22 13.30
N VAL A 108 2.71 -13.08 13.94
CA VAL A 108 2.10 -11.83 13.50
C VAL A 108 3.03 -10.69 13.82
N THR A 109 3.34 -9.89 12.80
CA THR A 109 4.02 -8.61 12.94
C THR A 109 3.02 -7.47 13.02
N GLY A 110 2.96 -6.85 14.20
CA GLY A 110 2.07 -5.75 14.53
C GLY A 110 2.83 -4.53 15.02
N VAL A 111 2.68 -3.40 14.35
CA VAL A 111 3.46 -2.19 14.66
C VAL A 111 2.64 -1.10 15.34
N THR A 112 3.32 -0.31 16.16
CA THR A 112 2.83 0.99 16.63
C THR A 112 3.71 2.08 16.06
N ARG A 113 3.31 3.34 16.25
CA ARG A 113 4.13 4.48 15.82
C ARG A 113 5.55 4.44 16.39
N ASP A 114 5.72 3.89 17.59
CA ASP A 114 6.96 4.00 18.36
C ASP A 114 7.65 2.64 18.58
N GLY A 115 7.22 1.56 17.90
CA GLY A 115 7.88 0.26 18.01
C GLY A 115 7.11 -0.92 17.41
N THR A 116 7.78 -2.06 17.32
CA THR A 116 7.29 -3.29 16.70
C THR A 116 6.92 -4.34 17.75
N THR A 117 5.79 -5.00 17.51
CA THR A 117 5.31 -6.16 18.26
C THR A 117 5.36 -7.38 17.38
N VAL A 118 5.96 -8.44 17.88
CA VAL A 118 5.81 -9.76 17.28
C VAL A 118 5.06 -10.62 18.26
N PHE A 119 4.04 -11.36 17.83
CA PHE A 119 3.32 -12.23 18.74
C PHE A 119 2.84 -13.50 18.06
N LYS A 120 2.90 -14.60 18.81
CA LYS A 120 2.26 -15.86 18.42
C LYS A 120 0.79 -15.84 18.82
N TYR A 121 -0.10 -15.94 17.86
CA TYR A 121 -1.54 -15.91 18.03
C TYR A 121 -2.17 -17.29 17.81
N ASP A 122 -3.04 -17.71 18.71
CA ASP A 122 -3.83 -18.92 18.56
C ASP A 122 -5.28 -18.56 18.19
N PRO A 123 -5.70 -18.78 16.93
CA PRO A 123 -7.05 -18.51 16.49
C PRO A 123 -8.12 -19.38 17.17
N ALA A 124 -7.78 -20.58 17.63
CA ALA A 124 -8.74 -21.50 18.25
C ALA A 124 -9.14 -21.05 19.66
N THR A 125 -8.21 -20.43 20.39
CA THR A 125 -8.48 -19.86 21.72
C THR A 125 -8.69 -18.35 21.70
N ASN A 126 -8.49 -17.70 20.55
CA ASN A 126 -8.50 -16.24 20.38
C ASN A 126 -7.58 -15.55 21.42
N SER A 127 -6.34 -16.04 21.51
CA SER A 127 -5.39 -15.55 22.51
C SER A 127 -3.97 -15.45 21.96
N ARG A 128 -3.15 -14.57 22.54
CA ARG A 128 -1.73 -14.50 22.23
C ARG A 128 -0.99 -15.49 23.15
N VAL A 129 -0.25 -16.42 22.57
CA VAL A 129 0.56 -17.42 23.27
C VAL A 129 1.77 -16.75 23.92
N TRP A 130 2.44 -15.87 23.18
CA TRP A 130 3.49 -15.00 23.68
C TRP A 130 3.51 -13.69 22.90
N THR A 131 4.22 -12.69 23.41
CA THR A 131 4.39 -11.38 22.76
C THR A 131 5.82 -10.90 23.02
N GLU A 132 6.48 -10.46 21.97
CA GLU A 132 7.83 -9.90 21.95
C GLU A 132 7.77 -8.43 21.54
N ARG A 133 8.63 -7.60 22.15
CA ARG A 133 8.73 -6.17 21.83
C ARG A 133 10.12 -5.88 21.32
N LEU A 134 10.20 -5.52 20.05
CA LEU A 134 11.46 -5.20 19.40
C LEU A 134 11.69 -3.68 19.43
N ASP A 135 12.94 -3.29 19.69
CA ASP A 135 13.43 -1.91 19.51
C ASP A 135 13.69 -1.66 18.03
N ALA A 136 12.62 -1.74 17.24
CA ALA A 136 12.58 -1.61 15.80
C ALA A 136 11.31 -0.84 15.41
N HIS A 137 11.45 0.15 14.55
CA HIS A 137 10.36 1.06 14.18
C HIS A 137 9.74 0.65 12.85
N ASP A 138 8.43 0.44 12.84
CA ASP A 138 7.65 0.18 11.60
C ASP A 138 8.19 -1.01 10.78
N THR A 139 8.61 -2.07 11.46
CA THR A 139 9.01 -3.33 10.80
C THR A 139 7.80 -3.95 10.13
N HIS A 140 7.92 -4.22 8.84
CA HIS A 140 6.84 -4.81 8.06
C HIS A 140 6.81 -6.34 8.18
N ASP A 141 7.97 -6.97 8.35
CA ASP A 141 8.09 -8.42 8.33
C ASP A 141 9.06 -8.96 9.39
N VAL A 142 8.65 -10.06 10.03
CA VAL A 142 9.45 -10.84 10.98
C VAL A 142 9.15 -12.32 10.88
N ASP A 143 10.17 -13.06 10.49
CA ASP A 143 10.08 -14.49 10.23
C ASP A 143 10.62 -15.33 11.44
N LEU A 144 9.88 -16.36 11.89
CA LEU A 144 10.26 -17.21 13.04
C LEU A 144 11.11 -18.40 12.60
N ILE A 145 12.41 -18.26 12.78
CA ILE A 145 13.39 -19.26 12.37
C ILE A 145 13.97 -20.05 13.54
N ASN A 146 14.43 -21.27 13.26
CA ASN A 146 15.20 -22.11 14.19
C ASN A 146 14.55 -22.32 15.59
N GLY A 147 13.22 -22.20 15.66
CA GLY A 147 12.40 -22.47 16.85
C GLY A 147 12.22 -21.29 17.82
N ASP A 148 13.23 -20.45 18.03
CA ASP A 148 13.12 -19.26 18.91
C ASP A 148 13.74 -17.96 18.37
N GLU A 149 14.34 -18.00 17.18
CA GLU A 149 15.02 -16.87 16.61
C GLU A 149 14.06 -16.09 15.70
N LEU A 150 14.00 -14.77 15.83
CA LEU A 150 13.25 -13.89 14.93
C LEU A 150 14.21 -13.27 13.92
N LEU A 151 13.97 -13.49 12.64
CA LEU A 151 14.64 -12.80 11.53
C LEU A 151 13.84 -11.56 11.18
N VAL A 152 14.46 -10.38 11.28
CA VAL A 152 13.72 -9.11 11.31
C VAL A 152 14.18 -8.17 10.20
N ALA A 153 13.23 -7.65 9.41
CA ALA A 153 13.42 -6.56 8.47
C ALA A 153 13.28 -5.21 9.19
N ASN A 154 14.42 -4.60 9.57
CA ASN A 154 14.42 -3.35 10.32
C ASN A 154 14.63 -2.15 9.41
N MET A 155 13.64 -1.28 9.33
CA MET A 155 13.67 -0.05 8.54
C MET A 155 13.64 1.20 9.44
N ARG A 156 13.86 2.38 8.82
CA ARG A 156 13.71 3.73 9.41
C ARG A 156 14.49 3.92 10.71
N ASN A 157 15.73 3.45 10.74
CA ASN A 157 16.53 3.44 11.96
C ASN A 157 17.75 4.37 11.86
N TYR A 158 17.54 5.68 11.82
CA TYR A 158 18.65 6.63 11.76
C TYR A 158 19.15 7.06 13.16
N ASN A 159 20.44 6.85 13.42
CA ASN A 159 21.06 7.34 14.64
C ASN A 159 21.60 8.76 14.44
N GLU A 160 20.85 9.76 14.94
CA GLU A 160 21.24 11.18 14.85
C GLU A 160 22.57 11.50 15.54
N THR A 161 22.96 10.74 16.57
CA THR A 161 24.20 10.99 17.33
C THR A 161 25.43 10.53 16.55
N THR A 162 25.36 9.38 15.89
CA THR A 162 26.47 8.83 15.10
C THR A 162 26.43 9.24 13.63
N GLY A 163 25.28 9.71 13.15
CA GLY A 163 25.05 10.08 11.75
C GLY A 163 25.00 8.87 10.80
N VAL A 164 24.60 7.70 11.32
CA VAL A 164 24.59 6.42 10.60
C VAL A 164 23.16 5.88 10.58
N ASN A 165 22.72 5.46 9.40
CA ASN A 165 21.47 4.71 9.24
C ASN A 165 21.73 3.25 9.65
N ASP A 166 20.83 2.67 10.42
CA ASP A 166 20.89 1.31 10.97
C ASP A 166 19.69 0.48 10.50
N ASP A 167 19.17 0.81 9.30
CA ASP A 167 18.34 -0.09 8.49
C ASP A 167 19.15 -1.35 8.21
N ARG A 168 18.60 -2.50 8.58
CA ARG A 168 19.35 -3.77 8.58
C ARG A 168 18.42 -4.96 8.64
N LEU A 169 18.98 -6.12 8.33
CA LEU A 169 18.40 -7.39 8.75
C LEU A 169 19.09 -7.82 10.06
N TYR A 170 18.36 -8.41 10.99
CA TYR A 170 18.98 -9.02 12.17
C TYR A 170 18.25 -10.26 12.65
N VAL A 171 18.99 -11.13 13.35
CA VAL A 171 18.40 -12.29 14.04
C VAL A 171 18.41 -12.03 15.54
N TYR A 172 17.23 -11.97 16.15
CA TYR A 172 17.04 -11.84 17.59
C TYR A 172 16.74 -13.20 18.21
N ASN A 173 17.64 -13.68 19.07
CA ASN A 173 17.41 -14.90 19.82
C ASN A 173 16.54 -14.58 21.05
N ARG A 174 15.34 -15.15 21.11
CA ARG A 174 14.39 -14.86 22.21
C ARG A 174 14.76 -15.53 23.52
N THR A 175 15.56 -16.59 23.51
CA THR A 175 16.04 -17.26 24.73
C THR A 175 17.16 -16.49 25.42
N THR A 176 18.10 -15.94 24.65
CA THR A 176 19.23 -15.16 25.18
C THR A 176 18.97 -13.66 25.20
N GLU A 177 17.82 -13.22 24.69
CA GLU A 177 17.38 -11.82 24.58
C GLU A 177 18.42 -10.92 23.89
N SER A 178 19.00 -11.41 22.79
CA SER A 178 20.13 -10.75 22.14
C SER A 178 20.12 -10.91 20.62
N VAL A 179 20.59 -9.88 19.91
CA VAL A 179 20.90 -9.98 18.48
C VAL A 179 22.14 -10.87 18.29
N VAL A 180 21.97 -11.99 17.57
CA VAL A 180 23.03 -12.99 17.31
C VAL A 180 23.61 -12.92 15.90
N TRP A 181 22.95 -12.17 15.01
CA TRP A 181 23.41 -11.92 13.64
C TRP A 181 22.83 -10.59 13.13
N GLU A 182 23.56 -9.90 12.25
CA GLU A 182 23.07 -8.71 11.55
C GLU A 182 23.64 -8.61 10.13
N TYR A 183 22.90 -7.97 9.23
CA TYR A 183 23.33 -7.58 7.90
C TYR A 183 22.97 -6.12 7.65
N ARG A 184 23.99 -5.32 7.34
CA ARG A 184 23.87 -3.88 7.10
C ARG A 184 23.85 -3.59 5.61
N PHE A 185 22.92 -2.76 5.16
CA PHE A 185 22.71 -2.48 3.74
C PHE A 185 23.81 -1.59 3.12
N GLU A 186 24.58 -0.84 3.93
CA GLU A 186 25.77 -0.10 3.45
C GLU A 186 26.88 -1.00 2.89
N ARG A 187 26.75 -2.33 3.04
CA ARG A 187 27.65 -3.30 2.40
C ARG A 187 27.50 -3.30 0.89
N ILE A 188 26.32 -2.96 0.37
CA ILE A 188 25.97 -3.09 -1.05
C ILE A 188 25.36 -1.83 -1.65
N TYR A 189 24.94 -0.85 -0.82
CA TYR A 189 24.35 0.41 -1.25
C TYR A 189 25.17 1.62 -0.79
N ASP A 190 25.20 2.63 -1.65
CA ASP A 190 25.67 3.97 -1.30
C ASP A 190 24.53 4.78 -0.66
N ARG A 191 24.89 5.80 0.14
CA ARG A 191 23.91 6.64 0.87
C ARG A 191 22.96 7.44 -0.03
N GLY A 192 23.31 7.57 -1.30
CA GLY A 192 22.50 8.27 -2.30
C GLY A 192 21.55 7.35 -3.04
N ASP A 193 21.66 6.03 -2.85
CA ASP A 193 20.78 5.04 -3.47
C ASP A 193 19.46 4.99 -2.71
N GLY A 194 18.37 4.80 -3.46
CA GLY A 194 17.03 4.62 -2.92
C GLY A 194 16.48 5.82 -2.15
N GLY A 195 15.97 5.57 -0.94
CA GLY A 195 15.25 6.56 -0.14
C GLY A 195 16.13 7.57 0.61
N ASP A 196 15.51 8.33 1.53
CA ASP A 196 16.24 9.29 2.35
C ASP A 196 17.09 8.57 3.40
N TYR A 197 18.42 8.63 3.27
CA TYR A 197 19.37 8.06 4.22
C TYR A 197 19.10 8.41 5.69
N THR A 198 18.54 9.60 5.96
CA THR A 198 18.25 10.05 7.34
C THR A 198 16.84 9.75 7.81
N GLY A 199 15.98 9.25 6.92
CA GLY A 199 14.61 8.90 7.19
C GLY A 199 14.33 7.46 6.78
N ASP A 200 13.65 7.30 5.66
CA ASP A 200 13.22 6.02 5.12
C ASP A 200 14.16 5.62 3.99
N TRP A 201 15.30 5.00 4.34
CA TRP A 201 16.38 4.77 3.38
C TRP A 201 16.13 3.54 2.52
N THR A 202 16.24 2.35 3.11
CA THR A 202 16.05 1.08 2.39
C THR A 202 14.58 0.73 2.25
N HIS A 203 13.78 1.12 3.25
CA HIS A 203 12.43 0.61 3.44
C HIS A 203 12.38 -0.91 3.26
N VAL A 204 13.33 -1.64 3.85
CA VAL A 204 13.33 -3.10 3.79
C VAL A 204 12.01 -3.61 4.37
N ASN A 205 11.16 -4.17 3.52
CA ASN A 205 9.78 -4.48 3.87
C ASN A 205 9.53 -5.97 4.09
N ASP A 206 10.52 -6.82 3.84
CA ASP A 206 10.36 -8.26 3.79
C ASP A 206 11.72 -8.99 3.94
N VAL A 207 11.73 -10.14 4.63
CA VAL A 207 12.88 -11.03 4.83
C VAL A 207 12.52 -12.49 5.17
N ASP A 208 12.65 -13.40 4.19
CA ASP A 208 12.42 -14.83 4.44
C ASP A 208 13.67 -15.69 4.59
N LYS A 209 13.57 -16.76 5.37
CA LYS A 209 14.53 -17.86 5.34
C LYS A 209 14.20 -18.89 4.26
N ILE A 210 14.77 -18.68 3.08
CA ILE A 210 14.64 -19.56 1.90
C ILE A 210 15.56 -20.82 1.88
N GLY A 211 16.17 -21.16 3.01
CA GLY A 211 16.99 -22.37 3.15
C GLY A 211 18.07 -22.29 4.23
N GLU A 212 18.94 -23.30 4.27
CA GLU A 212 20.04 -23.32 5.25
C GLU A 212 21.02 -22.18 5.02
N GLY A 213 20.93 -21.15 5.86
CA GLY A 213 21.83 -20.00 5.83
C GLY A 213 21.66 -19.09 4.62
N ARG A 214 20.50 -19.10 3.97
CA ARG A 214 20.13 -18.17 2.90
C ARG A 214 18.92 -17.37 3.33
N TYR A 215 18.99 -16.06 3.21
CA TYR A 215 17.88 -15.15 3.48
C TYR A 215 17.56 -14.35 2.23
N LEU A 216 16.29 -14.32 1.84
CA LEU A 216 15.77 -13.38 0.86
C LEU A 216 15.46 -12.07 1.57
N ALA A 217 15.58 -10.93 0.88
CA ALA A 217 15.17 -9.66 1.43
C ALA A 217 14.77 -8.69 0.33
N SER A 218 13.79 -7.85 0.64
CA SER A 218 13.28 -6.81 -0.26
C SER A 218 13.58 -5.41 0.30
N PRO A 219 14.75 -4.80 0.00
CA PRO A 219 14.94 -3.36 0.17
C PRO A 219 14.09 -2.59 -0.84
N ARG A 220 12.82 -2.33 -0.51
CA ARG A 220 11.80 -1.71 -1.37
C ARG A 220 12.30 -0.47 -2.11
N ASN A 221 12.95 0.46 -1.42
CA ASN A 221 13.40 1.71 -2.04
C ASN A 221 14.61 1.53 -2.97
N MET A 222 15.20 0.33 -3.03
CA MET A 222 16.32 0.02 -3.91
C MET A 222 15.88 -0.67 -5.20
N ASP A 223 14.57 -0.93 -5.38
CA ASP A 223 14.04 -1.64 -6.55
C ASP A 223 14.80 -2.95 -6.82
N GLU A 224 15.18 -3.64 -5.75
CA GLU A 224 16.07 -4.79 -5.78
C GLU A 224 15.65 -5.81 -4.72
N VAL A 225 15.69 -7.09 -5.08
CA VAL A 225 15.52 -8.24 -4.20
C VAL A 225 16.86 -8.96 -4.11
N VAL A 226 17.32 -9.29 -2.90
CA VAL A 226 18.65 -9.89 -2.67
C VAL A 226 18.57 -11.19 -1.90
N VAL A 227 19.34 -12.19 -2.32
CA VAL A 227 19.60 -13.42 -1.55
C VAL A 227 20.95 -13.29 -0.85
N ILE A 228 20.95 -13.37 0.48
CA ILE A 228 22.11 -13.15 1.34
C ILE A 228 22.54 -14.46 1.98
N ASN A 229 23.82 -14.78 1.88
CA ASN A 229 24.43 -15.86 2.66
C ASN A 229 24.62 -15.43 4.12
N ARG A 230 23.96 -16.08 5.07
CA ARG A 230 24.08 -15.80 6.52
C ARG A 230 25.53 -15.84 7.01
N SER A 231 26.32 -16.81 6.57
CA SER A 231 27.67 -17.04 7.09
C SER A 231 28.70 -16.06 6.54
N THR A 232 28.68 -15.80 5.22
CA THR A 232 29.67 -14.93 4.58
C THR A 232 29.22 -13.47 4.49
N LYS A 233 27.90 -13.22 4.58
CA LYS A 233 27.27 -11.92 4.32
C LYS A 233 27.52 -11.41 2.90
N ASP A 234 27.66 -12.33 1.95
CA ASP A 234 27.72 -12.03 0.52
C ASP A 234 26.33 -12.14 -0.09
N VAL A 235 26.07 -11.32 -1.11
CA VAL A 235 24.88 -11.43 -1.96
C VAL A 235 25.11 -12.55 -2.98
N GLU A 236 24.34 -13.63 -2.87
CA GLU A 236 24.42 -14.80 -3.75
C GLU A 236 23.67 -14.59 -5.06
N LEU A 237 22.53 -13.90 -4.99
CA LEU A 237 21.70 -13.50 -6.13
C LEU A 237 21.12 -12.12 -5.86
N SER A 238 20.92 -11.36 -6.93
CA SER A 238 20.14 -10.12 -6.88
C SER A 238 19.29 -10.00 -8.13
N LEU A 239 18.05 -9.56 -7.97
CA LEU A 239 17.11 -9.24 -9.02
C LEU A 239 16.72 -7.76 -8.90
N GLY A 240 16.83 -7.01 -10.00
CA GLY A 240 16.59 -5.57 -9.98
C GLY A 240 17.84 -4.76 -9.66
N SER A 241 17.68 -3.44 -9.59
CA SER A 241 18.73 -2.49 -9.24
C SER A 241 18.12 -1.12 -8.98
N PRO A 242 18.77 -0.27 -8.15
CA PRO A 242 18.26 1.06 -7.84
C PRO A 242 17.86 1.86 -9.07
N ASP A 243 16.68 2.47 -9.01
CA ASP A 243 16.08 3.33 -10.05
C ASP A 243 15.72 2.61 -11.38
N ASP A 244 15.84 1.27 -11.49
CA ASP A 244 15.38 0.52 -12.68
C ASP A 244 13.93 0.06 -12.54
N HIS A 245 13.02 1.04 -12.61
CA HIS A 245 11.58 0.84 -12.48
C HIS A 245 10.98 -0.05 -13.59
N SER A 246 11.75 -0.36 -14.65
CA SER A 246 11.29 -1.25 -15.72
C SER A 246 11.26 -2.72 -15.29
N VAL A 247 12.15 -3.10 -14.35
CA VAL A 247 12.23 -4.43 -13.75
C VAL A 247 11.27 -4.53 -12.57
N MET A 248 11.40 -3.63 -11.60
CA MET A 248 10.48 -3.51 -10.47
C MET A 248 10.50 -2.09 -9.93
N TYR A 249 9.41 -1.65 -9.31
CA TYR A 249 9.31 -0.35 -8.70
C TYR A 249 8.64 -0.46 -7.33
N GLU A 250 9.45 -0.29 -6.28
CA GLU A 250 9.06 -0.35 -4.87
C GLU A 250 8.25 -1.61 -4.52
N GLN A 251 8.84 -2.77 -4.81
CA GLN A 251 8.26 -4.10 -4.67
C GLN A 251 8.04 -4.56 -3.23
N HIS A 252 7.24 -5.61 -3.06
CA HIS A 252 6.94 -6.24 -1.76
C HIS A 252 6.90 -7.78 -1.86
N ASN A 253 7.07 -8.43 -0.69
CA ASN A 253 6.97 -9.86 -0.41
C ASN A 253 7.35 -10.75 -1.61
N PRO A 254 8.64 -10.75 -2.00
CA PRO A 254 9.11 -11.64 -3.05
C PRO A 254 9.15 -13.08 -2.56
N GLN A 255 8.59 -14.02 -3.32
CA GLN A 255 8.73 -15.45 -3.01
C GLN A 255 9.86 -16.08 -3.83
N TYR A 256 10.77 -16.82 -3.17
CA TYR A 256 11.78 -17.64 -3.83
C TYR A 256 11.21 -19.00 -4.26
N LEU A 257 11.44 -19.36 -5.52
CA LEU A 257 11.05 -20.62 -6.13
C LEU A 257 12.26 -21.29 -6.80
N GLU A 258 12.17 -22.59 -7.02
CA GLU A 258 13.09 -23.33 -7.89
C GLU A 258 12.26 -24.07 -8.94
N SER A 259 12.65 -23.96 -10.23
CA SER A 259 12.00 -24.75 -11.29
C SER A 259 12.26 -26.24 -11.12
N GLU A 260 11.55 -27.09 -11.87
CA GLU A 260 11.79 -28.55 -11.87
C GLU A 260 13.27 -28.89 -12.22
N SER A 261 13.95 -28.01 -12.94
CA SER A 261 15.36 -28.15 -13.31
C SER A 261 16.35 -27.55 -12.30
N GLY A 262 15.85 -27.02 -11.18
CA GLY A 262 16.64 -26.41 -10.11
C GLY A 262 17.13 -24.99 -10.45
N VAL A 263 16.44 -24.29 -11.35
CA VAL A 263 16.78 -22.91 -11.69
C VAL A 263 16.08 -21.98 -10.70
N PRO A 264 16.83 -21.08 -10.02
CA PRO A 264 16.23 -20.07 -9.15
C PRO A 264 15.24 -19.18 -9.89
N THR A 265 14.08 -18.97 -9.29
CA THR A 265 12.99 -18.14 -9.77
C THR A 265 12.51 -17.25 -8.62
N ILE A 266 12.11 -16.01 -8.90
CA ILE A 266 11.57 -15.10 -7.89
C ILE A 266 10.25 -14.54 -8.41
N LEU A 267 9.20 -14.72 -7.63
CA LEU A 267 7.88 -14.09 -7.81
C LEU A 267 7.86 -12.81 -6.99
N VAL A 268 7.30 -11.73 -7.54
CA VAL A 268 7.35 -10.39 -6.91
C VAL A 268 6.04 -9.66 -7.12
N ALA A 269 5.48 -9.09 -6.03
CA ALA A 269 4.47 -8.06 -6.11
C ALA A 269 5.15 -6.70 -6.42
N ASP A 270 5.06 -6.26 -7.68
CA ASP A 270 5.70 -5.04 -8.20
C ASP A 270 4.73 -3.86 -8.07
N SER A 271 4.69 -3.31 -6.85
CA SER A 271 3.56 -2.53 -6.34
C SER A 271 3.30 -1.24 -7.09
N GLU A 272 4.31 -0.40 -7.33
CA GLU A 272 4.09 0.89 -8.01
C GLU A 272 3.82 0.72 -9.51
N ASN A 273 4.19 -0.44 -10.07
CA ASN A 273 3.85 -0.82 -11.45
C ASN A 273 2.48 -1.51 -11.57
N ASP A 274 1.73 -1.67 -10.48
CA ASP A 274 0.41 -2.31 -10.45
C ASP A 274 0.41 -3.71 -11.09
N ARG A 275 1.44 -4.53 -10.83
CA ARG A 275 1.57 -5.87 -11.44
C ARG A 275 2.19 -6.90 -10.50
N VAL A 276 2.03 -8.18 -10.84
CA VAL A 276 2.78 -9.28 -10.23
C VAL A 276 3.62 -9.94 -11.32
N VAL A 277 4.89 -10.19 -11.03
CA VAL A 277 5.87 -10.64 -12.04
C VAL A 277 6.70 -11.81 -11.52
N GLU A 278 7.02 -12.74 -12.42
CA GLU A 278 7.90 -13.87 -12.12
C GLU A 278 9.16 -13.76 -12.99
N TYR A 279 10.32 -13.97 -12.37
CA TYR A 279 11.63 -13.90 -13.01
C TYR A 279 12.40 -15.20 -12.82
N GLU A 280 12.85 -15.80 -13.90
CA GLU A 280 13.71 -16.99 -13.87
C GLU A 280 15.18 -16.59 -14.15
N LEU A 281 16.09 -17.10 -13.34
CA LEU A 281 17.52 -16.84 -13.48
C LEU A 281 18.04 -17.41 -14.80
N ARG A 282 18.73 -16.59 -15.58
CA ARG A 282 19.34 -16.99 -16.84
C ARG A 282 20.80 -17.35 -16.67
N ASN A 283 21.58 -16.45 -16.08
CA ASN A 283 23.02 -16.64 -15.88
C ASN A 283 23.54 -15.72 -14.76
N GLY A 284 24.79 -15.95 -14.34
CA GLY A 284 25.49 -15.07 -13.40
C GLY A 284 25.18 -15.37 -11.94
N SER A 285 25.65 -14.50 -11.07
CA SER A 285 25.52 -14.59 -9.61
C SER A 285 25.69 -13.22 -8.97
N GLY A 286 25.27 -13.09 -7.71
CA GLY A 286 25.25 -11.84 -6.97
C GLY A 286 24.53 -10.74 -7.75
N ARG A 287 25.06 -9.51 -7.69
CA ARG A 287 24.52 -8.35 -8.44
C ARG A 287 24.80 -8.37 -9.96
N ASN A 288 25.46 -9.42 -10.48
CA ASN A 288 25.64 -9.63 -11.92
C ASN A 288 24.70 -10.72 -12.47
N ALA A 289 23.78 -11.23 -11.65
CA ALA A 289 22.76 -12.17 -12.09
C ALA A 289 21.87 -11.53 -13.17
N THR A 290 21.54 -12.29 -14.21
CA THR A 290 20.64 -11.86 -15.27
C THR A 290 19.40 -12.72 -15.26
N TRP A 291 18.24 -12.07 -15.43
CA TRP A 291 16.93 -12.68 -15.25
C TRP A 291 16.08 -12.49 -16.49
N GLU A 292 15.17 -13.42 -16.72
CA GLU A 292 14.12 -13.29 -17.72
C GLU A 292 12.77 -13.21 -17.03
N ARG A 293 11.97 -12.20 -17.37
CA ARG A 293 10.58 -12.12 -16.91
C ARG A 293 9.75 -13.18 -17.63
N THR A 294 9.44 -14.27 -16.95
CA THR A 294 8.64 -15.38 -17.47
C THR A 294 7.15 -15.11 -17.39
N TRP A 295 6.71 -14.29 -16.42
CA TRP A 295 5.32 -13.98 -16.18
C TRP A 295 5.06 -12.50 -15.85
N ASN A 296 3.89 -12.01 -16.22
CA ASN A 296 3.39 -10.69 -15.86
C ASN A 296 1.86 -10.68 -15.78
N LEU A 297 1.33 -10.60 -14.55
CA LEU A 297 -0.09 -10.48 -14.28
C LEU A 297 -0.49 -9.02 -14.06
N GLY A 298 -1.64 -8.63 -14.60
CA GLY A 298 -2.24 -7.30 -14.38
C GLY A 298 -2.12 -6.34 -15.57
N VAL A 299 -1.70 -6.82 -16.75
CA VAL A 299 -1.42 -5.95 -17.92
C VAL A 299 -2.62 -5.13 -18.45
N ASP A 300 -3.84 -5.49 -18.06
CA ASP A 300 -5.06 -4.76 -18.43
C ASP A 300 -5.51 -3.72 -17.37
N GLY A 301 -4.71 -3.46 -16.33
CA GLY A 301 -4.95 -2.38 -15.37
C GLY A 301 -5.96 -2.69 -14.25
N ASN A 302 -6.08 -3.98 -13.90
CA ASN A 302 -7.04 -4.48 -12.91
C ASN A 302 -6.44 -4.78 -11.52
N LEU A 303 -5.12 -4.61 -11.36
CA LEU A 303 -4.43 -4.59 -10.08
C LEU A 303 -4.23 -3.15 -9.61
N ASN A 304 -4.12 -2.94 -8.32
CA ASN A 304 -3.89 -1.64 -7.72
C ASN A 304 -3.05 -1.79 -6.45
N TRP A 305 -1.75 -1.52 -6.60
CA TRP A 305 -0.75 -1.60 -5.55
C TRP A 305 -0.73 -2.96 -4.85
N PRO A 306 -0.52 -4.06 -5.62
CA PRO A 306 -0.37 -5.38 -5.02
C PRO A 306 0.87 -5.40 -4.12
N ARG A 307 0.78 -6.05 -2.95
CA ARG A 307 1.91 -6.08 -2.00
C ARG A 307 2.38 -7.48 -1.61
N ASP A 308 1.67 -8.49 -2.07
CA ASP A 308 1.99 -9.85 -1.70
C ASP A 308 1.43 -10.81 -2.76
N ALA A 309 2.21 -11.86 -3.05
CA ALA A 309 1.89 -12.84 -4.07
C ALA A 309 2.63 -14.19 -3.88
N ASP A 310 1.88 -15.24 -3.55
CA ASP A 310 2.42 -16.58 -3.32
C ASP A 310 1.99 -17.56 -4.40
N ARG A 311 2.96 -18.21 -5.04
CA ARG A 311 2.68 -19.44 -5.80
C ARG A 311 2.22 -20.50 -4.83
N LEU A 312 1.08 -21.11 -5.12
CA LEU A 312 0.54 -22.24 -4.37
C LEU A 312 0.93 -23.58 -5.03
N PRO A 313 0.91 -24.71 -4.29
CA PRO A 313 1.18 -26.03 -4.86
C PRO A 313 0.19 -26.47 -5.94
N SER A 314 -0.98 -25.83 -6.02
CA SER A 314 -1.95 -26.03 -7.11
C SER A 314 -1.45 -25.49 -8.45
N GLY A 315 -0.45 -24.61 -8.44
CA GLY A 315 -0.01 -23.84 -9.60
C GLY A 315 -0.64 -22.45 -9.68
N ASN A 316 -1.73 -22.19 -8.94
CA ASN A 316 -2.34 -20.86 -8.84
C ASN A 316 -1.45 -19.90 -8.01
N THR A 317 -1.73 -18.61 -8.09
CA THR A 317 -1.09 -17.57 -7.26
C THR A 317 -2.13 -16.96 -6.32
N LEU A 318 -1.85 -16.91 -5.02
CA LEU A 318 -2.59 -16.08 -4.07
C LEU A 318 -2.03 -14.65 -4.17
N VAL A 319 -2.87 -13.63 -4.32
CA VAL A 319 -2.45 -12.25 -4.53
C VAL A 319 -3.19 -11.31 -3.60
N THR A 320 -2.45 -10.45 -2.91
CA THR A 320 -2.99 -9.36 -2.10
C THR A 320 -3.00 -8.06 -2.90
N ASP A 321 -4.19 -7.65 -3.35
CA ASP A 321 -4.43 -6.46 -4.18
C ASP A 321 -4.87 -5.27 -3.30
N SER A 322 -3.87 -4.66 -2.64
CA SER A 322 -4.03 -3.84 -1.43
C SER A 322 -5.03 -2.69 -1.56
N LEU A 323 -4.94 -1.90 -2.65
CA LEU A 323 -5.79 -0.72 -2.85
C LEU A 323 -7.10 -1.04 -3.56
N ASN A 324 -7.27 -2.25 -4.07
CA ASN A 324 -8.58 -2.84 -4.39
C ASN A 324 -9.20 -3.60 -3.21
N HIS A 325 -8.50 -3.67 -2.07
CA HIS A 325 -8.99 -4.17 -0.78
C HIS A 325 -9.47 -5.62 -0.82
N ARG A 326 -8.75 -6.46 -1.56
CA ARG A 326 -9.09 -7.87 -1.75
C ARG A 326 -7.85 -8.75 -1.73
N VAL A 327 -8.11 -10.02 -1.46
CA VAL A 327 -7.20 -11.14 -1.68
C VAL A 327 -7.86 -12.05 -2.72
N MET A 328 -7.07 -12.59 -3.64
CA MET A 328 -7.59 -13.47 -4.69
C MET A 328 -6.64 -14.61 -4.99
N GLU A 329 -7.17 -15.78 -5.30
CA GLU A 329 -6.42 -16.87 -5.94
C GLU A 329 -6.67 -16.80 -7.45
N VAL A 330 -5.60 -16.78 -8.23
CA VAL A 330 -5.63 -16.65 -9.67
C VAL A 330 -4.92 -17.79 -10.37
N THR A 331 -5.48 -18.26 -11.48
CA THR A 331 -4.81 -19.23 -12.35
C THR A 331 -3.59 -18.60 -13.03
N PRO A 332 -2.66 -19.42 -13.57
CA PRO A 332 -1.54 -18.91 -14.38
C PRO A 332 -1.94 -17.97 -15.51
N GLU A 333 -3.12 -18.15 -16.10
CA GLU A 333 -3.66 -17.31 -17.17
C GLU A 333 -4.51 -16.12 -16.69
N GLY A 334 -4.59 -15.88 -15.37
CA GLY A 334 -5.23 -14.70 -14.78
C GLY A 334 -6.73 -14.82 -14.50
N GLU A 335 -7.30 -16.02 -14.48
CA GLU A 335 -8.68 -16.25 -14.04
C GLU A 335 -8.75 -16.23 -12.51
N VAL A 336 -9.58 -15.36 -11.94
CA VAL A 336 -9.84 -15.29 -10.50
C VAL A 336 -10.79 -16.43 -10.12
N VAL A 337 -10.27 -17.44 -9.41
CA VAL A 337 -11.06 -18.61 -8.99
C VAL A 337 -11.55 -18.53 -7.54
N TRP A 338 -10.91 -17.68 -6.73
CA TRP A 338 -11.31 -17.38 -5.37
C TRP A 338 -11.01 -15.90 -5.06
N GLU A 339 -11.90 -15.20 -4.37
CA GLU A 339 -11.76 -13.78 -4.04
C GLU A 339 -12.45 -13.45 -2.72
N TYR A 340 -11.79 -12.65 -1.90
CA TYR A 340 -12.34 -12.13 -0.66
C TYR A 340 -11.97 -10.67 -0.44
N TYR A 341 -12.96 -9.85 -0.12
CA TYR A 341 -12.77 -8.43 0.17
C TYR A 341 -12.49 -8.26 1.67
N ALA A 342 -11.30 -7.74 1.97
CA ALA A 342 -10.81 -7.52 3.33
C ALA A 342 -10.34 -6.07 3.52
N PRO A 343 -11.22 -5.07 3.41
CA PRO A 343 -10.82 -3.69 3.62
C PRO A 343 -10.29 -3.49 5.05
N TRP A 344 -9.32 -2.60 5.28
CA TRP A 344 -8.83 -1.59 4.37
C TRP A 344 -7.31 -1.69 4.21
N GLY A 345 -6.81 -1.77 2.97
CA GLY A 345 -5.38 -1.90 2.72
C GLY A 345 -4.84 -3.23 3.21
N THR A 346 -5.41 -4.33 2.69
CA THR A 346 -4.87 -5.67 2.88
C THR A 346 -3.38 -5.67 2.57
N TYR A 347 -2.56 -6.26 3.43
CA TYR A 347 -1.11 -6.24 3.30
C TYR A 347 -0.60 -7.57 2.78
N GLU A 348 -0.97 -8.64 3.46
CA GLU A 348 -0.52 -10.01 3.19
C GLU A 348 -1.63 -11.02 3.43
N ALA A 349 -1.55 -12.16 2.78
CA ALA A 349 -2.47 -13.25 3.00
C ALA A 349 -1.86 -14.62 2.77
N GLU A 350 -2.13 -15.52 3.70
CA GLU A 350 -1.50 -16.84 3.70
C GLU A 350 -2.49 -18.02 3.75
N ARG A 351 -2.08 -19.17 3.23
CA ARG A 351 -2.84 -20.43 3.33
C ARG A 351 -2.36 -21.23 4.54
N VAL A 352 -3.15 -21.21 5.63
CA VAL A 352 -2.75 -21.84 6.91
C VAL A 352 -2.31 -23.29 6.78
N GLN A 353 -2.91 -24.06 5.87
CA GLN A 353 -2.61 -25.49 5.69
C GLN A 353 -1.33 -25.74 4.90
N LEU A 354 -0.83 -24.74 4.19
CA LEU A 354 0.36 -24.85 3.36
C LEU A 354 1.61 -24.33 4.09
N GLY A 355 1.42 -23.52 5.13
CA GLY A 355 2.50 -22.87 5.86
C GLY A 355 2.76 -21.48 5.29
N ASP A 356 3.78 -20.86 5.84
CA ASP A 356 4.43 -19.66 5.32
C ASP A 356 5.16 -19.96 4.00
N GLU A 357 5.01 -19.08 3.02
CA GLU A 357 5.67 -19.10 1.72
C GLU A 357 5.66 -20.50 1.05
N PRO A 358 4.47 -21.06 0.79
CA PRO A 358 4.29 -22.48 0.53
C PRO A 358 4.93 -22.97 -0.77
N GLY A 359 5.20 -22.05 -1.70
CA GLY A 359 5.74 -22.31 -3.02
C GLY A 359 4.87 -23.19 -3.92
N GLY A 360 5.42 -23.54 -5.07
CA GLY A 360 4.75 -24.38 -6.06
C GLY A 360 5.52 -24.41 -7.38
N PRO A 361 4.92 -24.95 -8.46
CA PRO A 361 5.59 -24.99 -9.76
C PRO A 361 5.75 -23.57 -10.33
N THR A 362 6.92 -23.27 -10.88
CA THR A 362 7.17 -22.00 -11.59
C THR A 362 6.25 -21.87 -12.80
N ILE A 363 5.99 -20.65 -13.29
CA ILE A 363 5.13 -20.49 -14.48
C ILE A 363 5.73 -21.15 -15.72
N ALA A 364 7.05 -21.19 -15.79
CA ALA A 364 7.77 -21.87 -16.86
C ALA A 364 7.44 -23.37 -16.87
N ASP A 365 7.46 -24.02 -15.71
CA ASP A 365 7.11 -25.44 -15.56
C ASP A 365 5.63 -25.70 -15.88
N GLN A 366 4.77 -24.71 -15.59
CA GLN A 366 3.34 -24.76 -15.91
C GLN A 366 3.03 -24.49 -17.39
N ASN A 367 4.02 -24.14 -18.22
CA ASN A 367 3.86 -23.74 -19.62
C ASN A 367 2.92 -22.53 -19.82
N ALA A 368 2.90 -21.62 -18.85
CA ALA A 368 2.03 -20.44 -18.84
C ALA A 368 2.85 -19.13 -18.85
N THR A 369 3.99 -19.12 -19.54
CA THR A 369 4.80 -17.91 -19.69
C THR A 369 4.08 -16.88 -20.55
N GLY A 370 4.16 -15.60 -20.16
CA GLY A 370 3.49 -14.53 -20.89
C GLY A 370 2.96 -13.41 -19.99
N ALA A 371 2.07 -12.62 -20.59
CA ALA A 371 1.44 -11.49 -19.95
C ALA A 371 -0.08 -11.67 -19.96
N TYR A 372 -0.71 -11.54 -18.78
CA TYR A 372 -2.11 -11.88 -18.57
C TYR A 372 -2.85 -10.77 -17.82
N GLY A 373 -4.05 -10.44 -18.30
CA GLY A 373 -4.99 -9.60 -17.58
C GLY A 373 -5.86 -10.42 -16.63
N LEU A 374 -6.39 -9.77 -15.59
CA LEU A 374 -7.32 -10.41 -14.67
C LEU A 374 -8.71 -10.51 -15.27
N ASN A 375 -9.36 -11.66 -15.12
CA ASN A 375 -10.76 -11.89 -15.43
C ASN A 375 -11.45 -12.69 -14.31
N GLY A 376 -12.78 -12.76 -14.30
CA GLY A 376 -13.53 -13.55 -13.31
C GLY A 376 -13.77 -12.89 -11.94
N SER A 377 -13.25 -11.68 -11.68
CA SER A 377 -13.50 -10.96 -10.42
C SER A 377 -14.95 -10.53 -10.23
N ALA A 378 -15.44 -10.51 -8.98
CA ALA A 378 -16.75 -9.99 -8.63
C ALA A 378 -16.85 -8.45 -8.69
N ALA A 379 -15.72 -7.74 -8.80
CA ALA A 379 -15.66 -6.28 -9.01
C ALA A 379 -16.44 -5.45 -7.97
N LEU A 380 -16.37 -5.83 -6.69
CA LEU A 380 -17.20 -5.23 -5.63
C LEU A 380 -16.66 -3.89 -5.10
N THR A 381 -15.42 -3.51 -5.43
CA THR A 381 -14.83 -2.22 -5.05
C THR A 381 -15.15 -1.08 -6.02
N PRO A 382 -15.54 0.13 -5.55
CA PRO A 382 -15.58 1.33 -6.39
C PRO A 382 -14.23 1.63 -7.01
N GLY A 383 -14.09 1.34 -8.31
CA GLY A 383 -12.82 1.42 -9.03
C GLY A 383 -12.39 0.10 -9.67
N ALA A 384 -12.85 -1.05 -9.15
CA ALA A 384 -12.74 -2.37 -9.78
C ALA A 384 -13.76 -2.57 -10.92
N THR A 385 -14.25 -1.47 -11.50
CA THR A 385 -15.22 -1.49 -12.62
C THR A 385 -14.47 -1.59 -13.94
N GLU A 386 -15.13 -2.05 -15.02
CA GLU A 386 -14.60 -1.97 -16.40
C GLU A 386 -14.21 -0.54 -16.84
N ARG A 387 -14.63 0.49 -16.10
CA ARG A 387 -14.24 1.86 -16.37
C ARG A 387 -12.84 2.12 -15.85
N ALA A 388 -11.93 2.50 -16.77
CA ALA A 388 -10.58 2.96 -16.46
C ALA A 388 -10.55 3.95 -15.27
N THR A 389 -9.55 3.76 -14.39
CA THR A 389 -9.27 4.67 -13.29
C THR A 389 -8.91 6.07 -13.83
N PHE A 390 -8.96 7.10 -12.99
CA PHE A 390 -8.55 8.44 -13.42
C PHE A 390 -7.07 8.48 -13.86
N ALA A 391 -6.22 7.73 -13.17
CA ALA A 391 -4.81 7.60 -13.52
C ALA A 391 -4.64 6.91 -14.88
N ALA A 392 -5.30 5.77 -15.11
CA ALA A 392 -5.30 5.09 -16.40
C ALA A 392 -5.83 6.00 -17.52
N TRP A 393 -6.96 6.69 -17.29
CA TRP A 393 -7.52 7.65 -18.24
C TRP A 393 -6.54 8.78 -18.58
N LEU A 394 -5.79 9.30 -17.60
CA LEU A 394 -4.76 10.31 -17.84
C LEU A 394 -3.62 9.76 -18.71
N ARG A 395 -3.07 8.59 -18.35
CA ARG A 395 -1.99 7.93 -19.11
C ARG A 395 -2.42 7.71 -20.56
N ASP A 396 -3.60 7.12 -20.78
CA ASP A 396 -4.14 6.84 -22.11
C ASP A 396 -4.43 8.10 -22.93
N THR A 397 -5.02 9.12 -22.30
CA THR A 397 -5.41 10.37 -22.99
C THR A 397 -4.19 11.15 -23.47
N PHE A 398 -3.08 11.09 -22.72
CA PHE A 398 -1.85 11.85 -23.02
C PHE A 398 -0.74 10.96 -23.60
N ALA A 399 -1.01 9.68 -23.85
CA ALA A 399 -0.07 8.76 -24.48
C ALA A 399 0.44 9.31 -25.81
N GLY A 400 1.77 9.23 -26.02
CA GLY A 400 2.43 9.72 -27.23
C GLY A 400 2.45 11.26 -27.39
N THR A 401 1.94 12.02 -26.42
CA THR A 401 2.04 13.48 -26.44
C THR A 401 3.37 13.96 -25.84
N PRO A 402 3.82 15.21 -26.13
CA PRO A 402 5.04 15.78 -25.55
C PRO A 402 5.02 15.93 -24.02
N ILE A 403 3.86 15.76 -23.39
CA ILE A 403 3.67 15.87 -21.94
C ILE A 403 3.30 14.53 -21.28
N SER A 404 3.40 13.41 -22.03
CA SER A 404 3.14 12.06 -21.51
C SER A 404 3.92 11.79 -20.22
N GLY A 405 5.25 11.92 -20.22
CA GLY A 405 6.07 11.67 -19.03
C GLY A 405 5.61 12.43 -17.76
N PRO A 406 5.45 13.77 -17.79
CA PRO A 406 4.91 14.51 -16.65
C PRO A 406 3.49 14.10 -16.23
N VAL A 407 2.63 13.70 -17.18
CA VAL A 407 1.28 13.22 -16.89
C VAL A 407 1.32 11.83 -16.26
N ASP A 408 2.17 10.94 -16.74
CA ASP A 408 2.32 9.58 -16.22
C ASP A 408 2.78 9.62 -14.77
N ALA A 409 3.78 10.44 -14.44
CA ALA A 409 4.25 10.66 -13.07
C ALA A 409 3.16 11.26 -12.16
N PHE A 410 2.32 12.15 -12.69
CA PHE A 410 1.18 12.67 -11.92
C PHE A 410 0.08 11.62 -11.72
N ALA A 411 -0.22 10.84 -12.75
CA ALA A 411 -1.23 9.80 -12.74
C ALA A 411 -0.87 8.69 -11.74
N GLU A 412 0.39 8.28 -11.72
CA GLU A 412 0.97 7.36 -10.75
C GLU A 412 0.83 7.89 -9.33
N ARG A 413 1.34 9.10 -9.06
CA ARG A 413 1.20 9.73 -7.75
C ARG A 413 -0.26 9.89 -7.34
N TRP A 414 -1.17 10.15 -8.29
CA TRP A 414 -2.60 10.20 -8.01
C TRP A 414 -3.14 8.83 -7.62
N ALA A 415 -2.82 7.78 -8.37
CA ALA A 415 -3.27 6.41 -8.11
C ALA A 415 -2.89 5.98 -6.70
N HIS A 416 -1.69 6.34 -6.25
CA HIS A 416 -1.21 5.95 -4.93
C HIS A 416 -1.64 6.89 -3.82
N VAL A 417 -1.83 8.19 -4.04
CA VAL A 417 -2.21 9.13 -2.95
C VAL A 417 -3.73 9.24 -2.77
N ALA A 418 -4.50 9.26 -3.86
CA ALA A 418 -5.94 9.52 -3.80
C ALA A 418 -6.68 8.51 -2.90
N PRO A 419 -6.39 7.19 -2.91
CA PRO A 419 -7.05 6.23 -2.02
C PRO A 419 -6.90 6.53 -0.52
N TRP A 420 -5.79 7.16 -0.10
CA TRP A 420 -5.52 7.48 1.31
C TRP A 420 -6.33 8.68 1.80
N VAL A 421 -6.48 9.70 0.95
CA VAL A 421 -7.15 10.97 1.31
C VAL A 421 -8.63 11.01 0.91
N ARG A 422 -9.04 10.16 -0.02
CA ARG A 422 -10.43 10.07 -0.49
C ARG A 422 -11.34 9.59 0.66
N PRO A 423 -12.48 10.27 0.90
CA PRO A 423 -13.49 9.76 1.83
C PRO A 423 -14.02 8.40 1.38
N VAL A 424 -14.20 7.46 2.32
CA VAL A 424 -14.67 6.08 2.04
C VAL A 424 -15.96 6.00 1.24
N TRP A 425 -16.83 6.99 1.41
CA TRP A 425 -18.15 7.05 0.78
C TRP A 425 -18.15 7.67 -0.62
N MET A 426 -17.01 8.17 -1.10
CA MET A 426 -16.93 8.95 -2.33
C MET A 426 -16.25 8.13 -3.43
N ASP A 427 -16.94 7.82 -4.52
CA ASP A 427 -16.40 7.11 -5.68
C ASP A 427 -15.13 7.80 -6.25
N PRO A 428 -14.18 7.05 -6.86
CA PRO A 428 -12.94 7.63 -7.39
C PRO A 428 -13.18 8.81 -8.36
N TRP A 429 -14.07 8.65 -9.32
CA TRP A 429 -14.42 9.72 -10.27
C TRP A 429 -15.21 10.87 -9.62
N ALA A 430 -16.01 10.58 -8.59
CA ALA A 430 -16.67 11.62 -7.80
C ALA A 430 -15.66 12.46 -7.00
N PHE A 431 -14.55 11.84 -6.56
CA PHE A 431 -13.46 12.53 -5.88
C PHE A 431 -12.68 13.44 -6.82
N VAL A 432 -12.39 13.00 -8.05
CA VAL A 432 -11.80 13.85 -9.10
C VAL A 432 -12.70 15.07 -9.36
N ALA A 433 -14.00 14.84 -9.54
CA ALA A 433 -14.96 15.92 -9.79
C ALA A 433 -15.05 16.90 -8.62
N PHE A 434 -15.01 16.40 -7.38
CA PHE A 434 -14.96 17.21 -6.16
C PHE A 434 -13.71 18.11 -6.11
N ILE A 435 -12.51 17.57 -6.38
CA ILE A 435 -11.29 18.38 -6.43
C ILE A 435 -11.37 19.43 -7.53
N GLY A 436 -11.90 19.05 -8.70
CA GLY A 436 -12.16 20.00 -9.79
C GLY A 436 -13.09 21.14 -9.37
N ALA A 437 -14.18 20.83 -8.65
CA ALA A 437 -15.10 21.82 -8.12
C ALA A 437 -14.43 22.74 -7.08
N ALA A 438 -13.60 22.19 -6.20
CA ALA A 438 -12.86 22.95 -5.20
C ALA A 438 -11.84 23.90 -5.85
N ALA A 439 -11.06 23.40 -6.82
CA ALA A 439 -10.09 24.20 -7.57
C ALA A 439 -10.78 25.34 -8.34
N LEU A 440 -11.90 25.05 -9.02
CA LEU A 440 -12.69 26.05 -9.72
C LEU A 440 -13.24 27.12 -8.75
N THR A 441 -13.75 26.69 -7.59
CA THR A 441 -14.29 27.59 -6.56
C THR A 441 -13.21 28.53 -6.03
N VAL A 442 -12.04 28.00 -5.67
CA VAL A 442 -10.90 28.78 -5.16
C VAL A 442 -10.38 29.74 -6.22
N GLY A 443 -10.16 29.26 -7.44
CA GLY A 443 -9.69 30.08 -8.56
C GLY A 443 -10.66 31.21 -8.90
N TRP A 444 -11.96 30.91 -8.97
CA TRP A 444 -12.98 31.91 -9.26
C TRP A 444 -13.13 32.93 -8.12
N ALA A 445 -13.18 32.47 -6.86
CA ALA A 445 -13.25 33.36 -5.70
C ALA A 445 -12.03 34.27 -5.60
N GLY A 446 -10.83 33.76 -5.89
CA GLY A 446 -9.60 34.55 -5.99
C GLY A 446 -9.68 35.59 -7.11
N GLY A 447 -10.17 35.21 -8.29
CA GLY A 447 -10.39 36.13 -9.41
C GLY A 447 -11.38 37.25 -9.07
N GLU A 448 -12.51 36.92 -8.44
CA GLU A 448 -13.50 37.90 -7.95
C GLU A 448 -12.91 38.81 -6.87
N ALA A 449 -12.11 38.27 -5.95
CA ALA A 449 -11.42 39.06 -4.94
C ALA A 449 -10.44 40.07 -5.55
N VAL A 450 -9.67 39.67 -6.57
CA VAL A 450 -8.77 40.55 -7.31
C VAL A 450 -9.55 41.60 -8.12
N TYR A 451 -10.64 41.20 -8.76
CA TYR A 451 -11.50 42.09 -9.55
C TYR A 451 -12.12 43.17 -8.65
N HIS A 452 -12.64 42.79 -7.49
CA HIS A 452 -13.27 43.69 -6.51
C HIS A 452 -12.31 44.25 -5.47
N ARG A 453 -10.98 44.07 -5.62
CA ARG A 453 -9.97 44.40 -4.61
C ARG A 453 -10.06 45.81 -4.02
N ARG A 454 -10.43 46.80 -4.85
CA ARG A 454 -10.58 48.19 -4.41
C ARG A 454 -11.80 48.33 -3.50
N TRP A 455 -12.94 47.80 -3.93
CA TRP A 455 -14.17 47.80 -3.15
C TRP A 455 -14.02 47.01 -1.84
N ILE A 456 -13.38 45.84 -1.88
CA ILE A 456 -13.08 45.02 -0.69
C ILE A 456 -12.20 45.80 0.29
N ARG A 457 -11.09 46.38 -0.19
CA ARG A 457 -10.17 47.18 0.63
C ARG A 457 -10.87 48.38 1.27
N ASP A 458 -11.70 49.08 0.52
CA ASP A 458 -12.37 50.28 1.01
C ASP A 458 -13.43 49.91 2.09
N ARG A 459 -14.10 48.76 1.96
CA ARG A 459 -14.96 48.22 3.02
C ARG A 459 -14.20 47.72 4.24
N LEU A 460 -13.06 47.05 4.06
CA LEU A 460 -12.22 46.61 5.16
C LEU A 460 -11.66 47.79 5.96
N ARG A 461 -11.22 48.87 5.28
CA ARG A 461 -10.82 50.13 5.91
C ARG A 461 -11.97 50.77 6.69
N ALA A 462 -13.14 50.89 6.06
CA ALA A 462 -14.32 51.44 6.73
C ALA A 462 -14.75 50.60 7.96
N GLY A 463 -14.56 49.28 7.94
CA GLY A 463 -14.79 48.40 9.09
C GLY A 463 -13.75 48.57 10.19
N TYR A 464 -12.47 48.65 9.83
CA TYR A 464 -11.36 48.92 10.76
C TYR A 464 -11.52 50.27 11.45
N ASP A 465 -11.89 51.32 10.72
CA ASP A 465 -12.09 52.66 11.27
C ASP A 465 -13.27 52.70 12.26
N ARG A 466 -14.33 51.92 12.02
CA ARG A 466 -15.44 51.75 12.98
C ARG A 466 -14.99 51.05 14.26
N LEU A 467 -14.24 49.96 14.16
CA LEU A 467 -13.73 49.23 15.32
C LEU A 467 -12.75 50.07 16.16
N ARG A 468 -11.92 50.89 15.49
CA ARG A 468 -11.04 51.85 16.15
C ARG A 468 -11.82 52.95 16.87
N SER A 469 -12.90 53.47 16.28
CA SER A 469 -13.76 54.48 16.91
C SER A 469 -14.57 53.95 18.11
N SER A 470 -14.85 52.64 18.17
CA SER A 470 -15.50 52.01 19.33
C SER A 470 -14.54 51.66 20.47
N GLY A 471 -13.23 51.53 20.21
CA GLY A 471 -12.23 51.34 21.27
C GLY A 471 -11.94 52.63 22.05
N ASP A 472 -11.91 53.76 21.35
CA ASP A 472 -11.62 55.10 21.90
C ASP A 472 -12.78 55.71 22.70
N SER A 473 -13.97 55.09 22.66
CA SER A 473 -15.13 55.47 23.48
C SER A 473 -15.22 54.69 24.80
N SER A 474 -14.39 53.66 25.00
CA SER A 474 -14.33 52.90 26.26
C SER A 474 -13.31 53.44 27.28
N SER A 475 -12.39 54.33 26.87
CA SER A 475 -11.36 54.92 27.75
C SER A 475 -11.73 56.28 28.34
N ARG A 476 -12.96 56.78 28.10
CA ARG A 476 -13.43 58.11 28.54
C ARG A 476 -14.51 58.08 29.63
N ALA A 477 -14.74 56.92 30.25
CA ALA A 477 -15.75 56.77 31.31
C ALA A 477 -15.19 56.65 32.75
N ASP A 478 -13.87 56.59 32.95
CA ASP A 478 -13.26 56.51 34.29
C ASP A 478 -12.29 57.67 34.56
N SER A 479 -12.79 58.90 34.56
CA SER A 479 -12.10 60.03 35.22
C SER A 479 -13.08 61.18 35.49
N ASP A 480 -13.97 60.99 36.45
CA ASP A 480 -14.57 62.07 37.23
C ASP A 480 -14.89 61.49 38.62
N ASP A 481 -13.90 61.55 39.50
CA ASP A 481 -14.01 61.61 40.97
C ASP A 481 -12.82 62.40 41.52
#